data_AF-A0A7V1EJV5-F1
#
_entry.id   AF-A0A7V1EJV5-F1
#
_cell.length_a   1.000
_cell.length_b   1.000
_cell.length_c   1.000
_cell.angle_alpha   90.00
_cell.angle_beta   90.00
_cell.angle_gamma   90.00
#
_symmetry.space_group_name_H-M   'P 1'
#
loop_
_entity.id
_entity.type
_entity.pdbx_description
1 polymer ?
#
loop_
_entity_poly.entity_id
_entity_poly.type
_entity_poly.pdbx_seq_one_letter_code
_entity_poly.pdbx_strand_id
1 'polypeptide(L)'
;MKAGNVQSQALIQIIKTRIPHTHLHSEQVAGYAVALAKATELSSKQISAIHISALLHDVGKLGVPDEILTKAKDLTADEFFQIRIHKMYTNPPLNTPCGQMKYRLIEGEALAK
;
A
#
# COMPACT_ATOMS: atom_id res chain seq x y z
N MET A 1 -9.55 -1.28 -22.31
CA MET A 1 -8.77 -0.95 -21.09
C MET A 1 -9.72 -0.22 -20.14
N LYS A 2 -10.06 -0.80 -18.97
CA LYS A 2 -11.06 -0.21 -18.05
C LYS A 2 -10.38 0.85 -17.15
N ALA A 3 -11.06 1.98 -16.96
CA ALA A 3 -10.61 3.19 -16.26
C ALA A 3 -10.17 3.01 -14.79
N GLY A 4 -10.31 1.82 -14.19
CA GLY A 4 -9.94 1.54 -12.80
C GLY A 4 -8.44 1.36 -12.50
N ASN A 5 -7.56 1.46 -13.51
CA ASN A 5 -6.12 1.16 -13.34
C ASN A 5 -5.19 2.40 -13.35
N VAL A 6 -5.68 3.55 -13.79
CA VAL A 6 -4.83 4.74 -14.04
C VAL A 6 -4.46 5.45 -12.74
N GLN A 7 -5.38 5.51 -11.77
CA GLN A 7 -5.14 6.17 -10.47
C GLN A 7 -4.12 5.41 -9.62
N SER A 8 -4.20 4.07 -9.61
CA SER A 8 -3.26 3.21 -8.89
C SER A 8 -1.85 3.34 -9.47
N GLN A 9 -1.73 3.40 -10.80
CA GLN A 9 -0.44 3.59 -11.48
C GLN A 9 0.19 4.96 -11.20
N ALA A 10 -0.62 6.03 -11.18
CA ALA A 10 -0.13 7.36 -10.80
C ALA A 10 0.42 7.38 -9.37
N LEU A 11 -0.27 6.74 -8.42
CA LEU A 11 0.16 6.67 -7.03
C LEU A 11 1.45 5.85 -6.86
N ILE A 12 1.53 4.71 -7.57
CA ILE A 12 2.75 3.90 -7.65
C ILE A 12 3.91 4.74 -8.20
N GLN A 13 3.69 5.54 -9.25
CA GLN A 13 4.72 6.39 -9.84
C GLN A 13 5.21 7.46 -8.87
N ILE A 14 4.30 8.08 -8.11
CA ILE A 14 4.66 9.08 -7.09
C ILE A 14 5.54 8.47 -5.99
N ILE A 15 5.18 7.28 -5.49
CA ILE A 15 5.99 6.56 -4.50
C ILE A 15 7.37 6.23 -5.08
N LYS A 16 7.41 5.75 -6.34
CA LYS A 16 8.65 5.44 -7.07
C LYS A 16 9.59 6.65 -7.16
N THR A 17 9.07 7.84 -7.45
CA THR A 17 9.88 9.06 -7.55
C THR A 17 10.42 9.52 -6.20
N ARG A 18 9.63 9.40 -5.12
CA ARG A 18 10.03 9.87 -3.79
C ARG A 18 10.99 8.92 -3.07
N ILE A 19 10.92 7.61 -3.36
CA ILE A 19 11.73 6.58 -2.69
C ILE A 19 12.40 5.67 -3.74
N PRO A 20 13.44 6.15 -4.45
CA PRO A 20 13.99 5.51 -5.65
C PRO A 20 14.50 4.07 -5.44
N HIS A 21 14.89 3.69 -4.22
CA HIS A 21 15.37 2.33 -3.91
C HIS A 21 14.26 1.28 -3.75
N THR A 22 12.97 1.64 -3.77
CA THR A 22 11.87 0.70 -3.46
C THR A 22 11.17 0.10 -4.68
N HIS A 23 11.51 0.52 -5.91
CA HIS A 23 10.84 0.07 -7.12
C HIS A 23 10.93 -1.43 -7.35
N LEU A 24 12.15 -1.97 -7.34
CA LEU A 24 12.39 -3.41 -7.50
C LEU A 24 11.74 -4.20 -6.37
N HIS A 25 11.78 -3.66 -5.14
CA HIS A 25 11.22 -4.31 -3.97
C HIS A 25 9.70 -4.52 -4.07
N SER A 26 8.95 -3.46 -4.39
CA SER A 26 7.48 -3.56 -4.46
C SER A 26 7.00 -4.47 -5.58
N GLU A 27 7.69 -4.47 -6.73
CA GLU A 27 7.36 -5.39 -7.83
C GLU A 27 7.73 -6.84 -7.51
N GLN A 28 8.86 -7.09 -6.84
CA GLN A 28 9.23 -8.42 -6.36
C GLN A 28 8.24 -8.97 -5.33
N VAL A 29 7.87 -8.15 -4.33
CA VAL A 29 6.87 -8.52 -3.31
C VAL A 29 5.51 -8.81 -3.95
N ALA A 30 5.08 -7.98 -4.90
CA ALA A 30 3.84 -8.22 -5.64
C ALA A 30 3.88 -9.52 -6.45
N GLY A 31 5.03 -9.84 -7.07
CA GLY A 31 5.27 -11.10 -7.76
C GLY A 31 5.13 -12.31 -6.82
N TYR A 32 5.76 -12.27 -5.65
CA TYR A 32 5.66 -13.34 -4.64
C TYR A 32 4.23 -13.49 -4.11
N ALA A 33 3.54 -12.39 -3.82
CA ALA A 33 2.16 -12.40 -3.34
C ALA A 33 1.20 -13.02 -4.36
N VAL A 34 1.38 -12.70 -5.65
CA VAL A 34 0.60 -13.31 -6.74
C VAL A 34 0.92 -14.79 -6.91
N ALA A 35 2.19 -15.19 -6.82
CA ALA A 35 2.58 -16.59 -6.91
C ALA A 35 1.94 -17.42 -5.79
N LEU A 36 1.95 -16.91 -4.55
CA LEU A 36 1.30 -17.55 -3.41
C LEU A 36 -0.23 -17.61 -3.60
N ALA A 37 -0.85 -16.51 -4.01
CA ALA A 37 -2.30 -16.45 -4.26
C ALA A 37 -2.78 -17.44 -5.32
N LYS A 38 -1.97 -17.67 -6.36
CA LYS A 38 -2.21 -18.69 -7.38
C LYS A 38 -2.07 -20.11 -6.82
N ALA A 39 -1.03 -20.35 -6.01
CA ALA A 39 -0.81 -21.66 -5.37
C ALA A 39 -1.93 -22.04 -4.39
N THR A 40 -2.63 -21.05 -3.84
CA THR A 40 -3.81 -21.25 -2.98
C THR A 40 -5.15 -21.22 -3.73
N GLU A 41 -5.13 -21.30 -5.06
CA GLU A 41 -6.33 -21.38 -5.92
C GLU A 41 -7.33 -20.22 -5.75
N LEU A 42 -6.84 -19.01 -5.43
CA LEU A 42 -7.71 -17.84 -5.33
C LEU A 42 -8.25 -17.41 -6.68
N SER A 43 -9.42 -16.77 -6.68
CA SER A 43 -10.04 -16.25 -7.90
C SER A 43 -9.18 -15.15 -8.56
N SER A 44 -9.29 -14.99 -9.87
CA SER A 44 -8.60 -13.94 -10.64
C SER A 44 -8.87 -12.53 -10.10
N LYS A 45 -10.07 -12.30 -9.53
CA LYS A 45 -10.44 -11.03 -8.88
C LYS A 45 -9.63 -10.81 -7.59
N GLN A 46 -9.52 -11.84 -6.74
CA GLN A 46 -8.72 -11.79 -5.52
C GLN A 46 -7.22 -11.64 -5.83
N ILE A 47 -6.70 -12.38 -6.81
CA ILE A 47 -5.29 -12.27 -7.24
C ILE A 47 -4.99 -10.84 -7.71
N SER A 48 -5.89 -10.24 -8.49
CA SER A 48 -5.74 -8.86 -8.95
C SER A 48 -5.76 -7.85 -7.79
N ALA A 49 -6.63 -8.06 -6.80
CA ALA A 49 -6.68 -7.24 -5.58
C ALA A 49 -5.39 -7.38 -4.74
N ILE A 50 -4.86 -8.60 -4.60
CA ILE A 50 -3.60 -8.88 -3.90
C ILE A 50 -2.43 -8.20 -4.61
N HIS A 51 -2.38 -8.28 -5.93
CA HIS A 51 -1.34 -7.64 -6.73
C HIS A 51 -1.30 -6.12 -6.51
N ILE A 52 -2.46 -5.46 -6.61
CA ILE A 52 -2.56 -4.00 -6.38
C ILE A 52 -2.22 -3.65 -4.92
N SER A 53 -2.69 -4.45 -3.96
CA SER A 53 -2.42 -4.23 -2.53
C SER A 53 -0.93 -4.38 -2.19
N ALA A 54 -0.25 -5.34 -2.80
CA ALA A 54 1.18 -5.56 -2.63
C ALA A 54 2.01 -4.42 -3.24
N LEU A 55 1.62 -3.91 -4.41
CA LEU A 55 2.29 -2.74 -5.01
C LEU A 55 2.14 -1.47 -4.17
N LEU A 56 1.01 -1.33 -3.47
CA LEU A 56 0.68 -0.16 -2.66
C LEU A 56 0.95 -0.34 -1.16
N HIS A 57 1.54 -1.45 -0.71
CA HIS A 57 1.67 -1.75 0.73
C HIS A 57 2.46 -0.67 1.51
N ASP A 58 3.36 0.03 0.81
CA ASP A 58 4.20 1.08 1.36
C ASP A 58 3.70 2.50 1.02
N VAL A 59 2.50 2.67 0.47
CA VAL A 59 1.92 3.99 0.15
C VAL A 59 1.88 4.92 1.37
N GLY A 60 1.71 4.34 2.57
CA GLY A 60 1.73 5.08 3.81
C GLY A 60 3.06 5.79 4.10
N LYS A 61 4.17 5.41 3.46
CA LYS A 61 5.44 6.12 3.57
C LYS A 61 5.36 7.55 3.01
N LEU A 62 4.34 7.87 2.21
CA LEU A 62 4.05 9.25 1.80
C LEU A 62 3.72 10.17 2.99
N GLY A 63 3.26 9.63 4.11
CA GLY A 63 2.99 10.40 5.33
C GLY A 63 4.22 10.66 6.21
N VAL A 64 5.38 10.10 5.89
CA VAL A 64 6.61 10.24 6.69
C VAL A 64 7.46 11.39 6.11
N PRO A 65 8.04 12.28 6.94
CA PRO A 65 8.96 13.33 6.48
C PRO A 65 10.19 12.78 5.75
N ASP A 66 10.64 13.48 4.70
CA ASP A 66 11.80 13.07 3.89
C ASP A 66 13.09 13.04 4.70
N GLU A 67 13.24 13.96 5.66
CA GLU A 67 14.37 14.05 6.59
C GLU A 67 14.54 12.78 7.44
N ILE A 68 13.44 12.09 7.72
CA ILE A 68 13.42 10.82 8.46
C ILE A 68 13.66 9.65 7.49
N LEU A 69 13.04 9.66 6.31
CA LEU A 69 13.16 8.59 5.31
C LEU A 69 14.55 8.50 4.67
N THR A 70 15.25 9.63 4.54
CA THR A 70 16.56 9.73 3.87
C THR A 70 17.74 9.80 4.84
N LYS A 71 17.48 9.68 6.16
CA LYS A 71 18.51 9.79 7.19
C LYS A 71 19.54 8.67 7.05
N ALA A 72 20.80 9.04 6.83
CA ALA A 72 21.92 8.10 6.74
C ALA A 72 22.46 7.64 8.12
N LYS A 73 22.06 8.31 9.20
CA LYS A 73 22.43 8.00 10.59
C LYS A 73 21.31 7.22 11.27
N ASP A 74 21.64 6.57 12.39
CA ASP A 74 20.65 5.86 13.20
C ASP A 74 19.45 6.75 13.55
N LEU A 75 18.27 6.15 13.44
CA LEU A 75 17.01 6.78 13.78
C LEU A 75 16.87 6.81 15.30
N THR A 76 16.35 7.92 15.82
CA THR A 76 15.89 7.97 17.22
C THR A 76 14.67 7.08 17.39
N ALA A 77 14.33 6.74 18.65
CA ALA A 77 13.13 5.95 18.95
C ALA A 77 11.85 6.61 18.39
N ASP A 78 11.76 7.94 18.44
CA ASP A 78 10.62 8.70 17.92
C ASP A 78 10.56 8.71 16.40
N GLU A 79 11.69 8.88 15.72
CA GLU A 79 11.77 8.81 14.25
C GLU A 79 11.41 7.40 13.75
N PHE A 80 11.90 6.37 14.45
CA PHE A 80 11.53 4.99 14.17
C PHE A 80 10.03 4.74 14.38
N PHE A 81 9.44 5.32 15.43
CA PHE A 81 8.00 5.27 15.65
C PHE A 81 7.22 5.93 14.51
N GLN A 82 7.66 7.09 14.01
CA GLN A 82 7.04 7.74 12.84
C GLN A 82 7.13 6.89 11.58
N ILE A 83 8.27 6.23 11.33
CA ILE A 83 8.36 5.25 10.24
C ILE A 83 7.36 4.13 10.48
N ARG A 84 7.23 3.56 11.69
CA ARG A 84 6.31 2.46 11.98
C ARG A 84 4.84 2.82 11.77
N ILE A 85 4.46 4.08 11.97
CA ILE A 85 3.11 4.59 11.73
C ILE A 85 2.73 4.54 10.23
N HIS A 86 3.67 4.41 9.29
CA HIS A 86 3.33 4.26 7.86
C HIS A 86 2.33 3.14 7.60
N LYS A 87 2.35 2.07 8.42
CA LYS A 87 1.37 0.98 8.34
C LYS A 87 -0.06 1.45 8.63
N MET A 88 -0.24 2.41 9.53
CA MET A 88 -1.53 3.04 9.80
C MET A 88 -1.98 3.93 8.65
N TYR A 89 -1.06 4.58 7.92
CA TYR A 89 -1.43 5.33 6.72
C TYR A 89 -1.83 4.39 5.56
N THR A 90 -1.16 3.25 5.40
CA THR A 90 -1.56 2.22 4.39
C THR A 90 -2.83 1.50 4.80
N ASN A 91 -2.96 1.09 6.06
CA ASN A 91 -4.09 0.34 6.59
C ASN A 91 -4.63 0.99 7.88
N PRO A 92 -5.41 2.07 7.73
CA PRO A 92 -5.90 2.81 8.89
C PRO A 92 -6.86 1.96 9.73
N PRO A 93 -6.87 2.14 11.06
CA PRO A 93 -7.80 1.45 11.94
C PRO A 93 -9.26 1.69 11.53
N LEU A 94 -10.11 0.65 11.63
CA LEU A 94 -11.52 0.73 11.21
C LEU A 94 -12.37 1.74 12.00
N ASN A 95 -11.91 2.18 13.17
CA ASN A 95 -12.57 3.24 13.95
C ASN A 95 -12.24 4.66 13.46
N THR A 96 -11.40 4.81 12.43
CA THR A 96 -11.07 6.11 11.83
C THR A 96 -11.89 6.35 10.56
N PRO A 97 -12.19 7.61 10.19
CA PRO A 97 -12.90 7.92 8.95
C PRO A 97 -12.22 7.35 7.70
N CYS A 98 -10.89 7.36 7.64
CA CYS A 98 -10.12 6.78 6.54
C CYS A 98 -10.18 5.24 6.51
N GLY A 99 -10.18 4.58 7.68
CA GLY A 99 -10.40 3.13 7.79
C GLY A 99 -11.79 2.70 7.34
N GLN A 100 -12.83 3.42 7.76
CA GLN A 100 -14.21 3.17 7.33
C GLN A 100 -14.40 3.38 5.83
N MET A 101 -13.80 4.43 5.27
CA MET A 101 -13.85 4.71 3.83
C MET A 101 -13.17 3.61 3.02
N LYS A 102 -11.97 3.16 3.44
CA LYS A 102 -11.25 2.06 2.79
C LYS A 102 -12.03 0.74 2.85
N TYR A 103 -12.63 0.41 4.00
CA TYR A 103 -13.47 -0.78 4.15
C TYR A 103 -14.68 -0.74 3.19
N ARG A 104 -15.36 0.42 3.11
CA ARG A 104 -16.52 0.62 2.22
C ARG A 104 -16.17 0.50 0.73
N LEU A 105 -14.97 0.92 0.33
CA LEU A 105 -14.47 0.77 -1.04
C LEU A 105 -14.09 -0.67 -1.39
N ILE A 106 -13.60 -1.45 -0.41
CA ILE A 106 -13.21 -2.86 -0.60
C ILE A 106 -14.43 -3.78 -0.64
N GLU A 107 -15.41 -3.54 0.24
CA GLU A 107 -16.61 -4.39 0.32
C GLU A 107 -17.68 -4.05 -0.71
N GLY A 108 -17.59 -2.90 -1.39
CA GLY A 108 -18.46 -2.53 -2.51
C GLY A 108 -19.95 -2.58 -2.18
N GLU A 109 -20.55 -1.44 -1.82
CA GLU A 109 -22.02 -1.28 -1.82
C GLU A 109 -22.84 -2.32 -1.00
N ALA A 110 -22.24 -3.04 -0.05
CA ALA A 110 -22.94 -4.10 0.68
C ALA A 110 -23.81 -3.61 1.87
N LEU A 111 -23.86 -2.30 2.15
CA LEU A 111 -24.66 -1.72 3.25
C LEU A 111 -25.49 -0.50 2.83
N ALA A 112 -25.92 -0.44 1.57
CA ALA A 112 -27.06 0.40 1.19
C ALA A 112 -28.36 -0.39 1.43
N LYS A 113 -28.78 -0.49 2.70
CA LYS A 113 -30.17 -0.70 3.12
C LYS A 113 -30.47 0.25 4.25
#